data_AF-A0A7J8X8L1-F1
#
_entry.id   AF-A0A7J8X8L1-F1
#
_cell.length_a   1.000
_cell.length_b   1.000
_cell.length_c   1.000
_cell.angle_alpha   90.00
_cell.angle_beta   90.00
_cell.angle_gamma   90.00
#
_symmetry.space_group_name_H-M   'P 1'
#
loop_
_entity.id
_entity.type
_entity.pdbx_description
1 polymer ?
#
loop_
_entity_poly.entity_id
_entity_poly.type
_entity_poly.pdbx_seq_one_letter_code
_entity_poly.pdbx_strand_id
1 'polypeptide(L)'
;MRTDITNILPEECISYILSLTSPTDVCRSKLVSPVFRSAADSDTIWGKFLPSDCYDIISNASSSSSSKLLTSSMSKTQLYFHLCKNPIIIDNGTMSFGLDKATGKKCYMLGARQLSIAWANTPRYWRWKRVPESRFSEVAELKEVWWLDVKGTIETKILSPNTTYVAYLVYKFSSSRYGFEKKPVDLHVELGESDAGRTFRIFLDPSANIPQFSREREDGWMEVKLGEFFNEHGDDGKATCSLREVDNYTLKKGLIIEGIDIRPKDSR
;
A
#
# COMPACT_ATOMS: atom_id res chain seq x y z
N MET A 1 -45.43 22.29 -0.44
CA MET A 1 -44.99 21.09 0.30
C MET A 1 -43.63 20.71 -0.27
N ARG A 2 -42.55 20.80 0.52
CA ARG A 2 -41.20 20.42 0.04
C ARG A 2 -41.16 18.89 0.03
N THR A 3 -41.15 18.29 -1.16
CA THR A 3 -41.09 16.84 -1.33
C THR A 3 -39.71 16.37 -0.87
N ASP A 4 -39.66 15.75 0.29
CA ASP A 4 -38.45 15.16 0.84
C ASP A 4 -38.21 13.80 0.17
N ILE A 5 -37.06 13.63 -0.47
CA ILE A 5 -36.68 12.39 -1.16
C ILE A 5 -36.72 11.18 -0.22
N THR A 6 -36.54 11.39 1.09
CA THR A 6 -36.61 10.36 2.13
C THR A 6 -38.00 9.79 2.36
N ASN A 7 -39.05 10.47 1.87
CA ASN A 7 -40.44 10.00 1.91
C ASN A 7 -40.94 9.48 0.54
N ILE A 8 -40.11 9.54 -0.50
CA ILE A 8 -40.51 9.23 -1.89
C ILE A 8 -39.88 7.92 -2.38
N LEU A 9 -38.63 7.64 -1.99
CA LEU A 9 -37.91 6.45 -2.44
C LEU A 9 -37.91 5.36 -1.35
N PRO A 10 -38.24 4.10 -1.70
CA PRO A 10 -38.01 2.95 -0.83
C PRO A 10 -36.54 2.82 -0.42
N GLU A 11 -36.29 2.20 0.73
CA GLU A 11 -34.94 1.97 1.25
C GLU A 11 -34.08 1.17 0.25
N GLU A 12 -34.66 0.21 -0.48
CA GLU A 12 -33.91 -0.55 -1.48
C GLU A 12 -33.44 0.32 -2.65
N CYS A 13 -34.23 1.30 -3.08
CA CYS A 13 -33.84 2.25 -4.11
C CYS A 13 -32.69 3.15 -3.63
N ILE A 14 -32.76 3.63 -2.38
CA ILE A 14 -31.69 4.41 -1.76
C ILE A 14 -30.42 3.57 -1.66
N SER A 15 -30.51 2.33 -1.19
CA SER A 15 -29.39 1.40 -1.10
C SER A 15 -28.75 1.14 -2.46
N TYR A 16 -29.58 0.91 -3.49
CA TYR A 16 -29.08 0.73 -4.85
C TYR A 16 -28.33 1.96 -5.37
N ILE A 17 -28.89 3.17 -5.20
CA ILE A 17 -28.23 4.42 -5.59
C ILE A 17 -26.89 4.55 -4.85
N LEU A 18 -26.88 4.38 -3.53
CA LEU A 18 -25.66 4.46 -2.72
C LEU A 18 -24.60 3.44 -3.16
N SER A 19 -25.00 2.25 -3.59
CA SER A 19 -24.09 1.22 -4.10
C SER A 19 -23.39 1.56 -5.41
N LEU A 20 -23.85 2.60 -6.12
CA LEU A 20 -23.23 3.13 -7.35
C LEU A 20 -22.33 4.34 -7.08
N THR A 21 -22.19 4.75 -5.82
CA THR A 21 -21.34 5.89 -5.39
C THR A 21 -20.01 5.40 -4.79
N SER A 22 -19.28 6.27 -4.10
CA SER A 22 -18.08 5.89 -3.36
C SER A 22 -18.37 5.48 -1.91
N PRO A 23 -17.52 4.65 -1.28
CA PRO A 23 -17.58 4.41 0.17
C PRO A 23 -17.66 5.69 1.00
N THR A 24 -16.97 6.75 0.56
CA THR A 24 -16.99 8.08 1.21
C THR A 24 -18.38 8.72 1.16
N ASP A 25 -19.05 8.67 0.01
CA ASP A 25 -20.38 9.23 -0.16
C ASP A 25 -21.44 8.45 0.63
N VAL A 26 -21.30 7.12 0.69
CA VAL A 26 -22.14 6.27 1.54
C VAL A 26 -21.98 6.66 3.02
N CYS A 27 -20.75 6.86 3.48
CA CYS A 27 -20.51 7.30 4.86
C CYS A 27 -21.12 8.68 5.15
N ARG A 28 -21.00 9.63 4.23
CA ARG A 28 -21.59 10.98 4.37
C ARG A 28 -23.13 10.91 4.37
N SER A 29 -23.70 10.05 3.54
CA SER A 29 -25.15 9.90 3.41
C SER A 29 -25.82 9.43 4.70
N LYS A 30 -25.13 8.66 5.56
CA LYS A 30 -25.62 8.25 6.90
C LYS A 30 -26.03 9.41 7.80
N LEU A 31 -25.53 10.61 7.54
CA LEU A 31 -25.79 11.81 8.33
C LEU A 31 -27.01 12.59 7.85
N VAL A 32 -27.58 12.23 6.69
CA VAL A 32 -28.70 12.97 6.06
C VAL A 32 -30.02 12.67 6.76
N SER A 33 -30.35 11.40 6.98
CA SER A 33 -31.59 10.98 7.67
C SER A 33 -31.49 9.55 8.22
N PRO A 34 -32.42 9.12 9.09
CA PRO A 34 -32.48 7.73 9.57
C PRO A 34 -32.63 6.70 8.45
N VAL A 35 -33.40 7.01 7.40
CA VAL A 35 -33.59 6.11 6.25
C VAL A 35 -32.29 5.93 5.47
N PHE A 36 -31.56 7.02 5.22
CA PHE A 36 -30.23 6.94 4.60
C PHE A 36 -29.23 6.18 5.47
N ARG A 37 -29.31 6.31 6.79
CA ARG A 37 -28.46 5.55 7.71
C ARG A 37 -28.72 4.05 7.59
N SER A 38 -29.99 3.64 7.68
CA SER A 38 -30.40 2.24 7.52
C SER A 38 -29.92 1.68 6.17
N ALA A 39 -30.20 2.39 5.07
CA ALA A 39 -29.77 1.99 3.74
C ALA A 39 -28.24 1.83 3.65
N ALA A 40 -27.48 2.82 4.14
CA ALA A 40 -26.02 2.85 4.09
C ALA A 40 -25.32 1.83 5.01
N ASP A 41 -26.03 1.28 6.01
CA ASP A 41 -25.56 0.19 6.86
C ASP A 41 -25.84 -1.19 6.23
N SER A 42 -26.52 -1.25 5.07
CA SER A 42 -26.80 -2.49 4.36
C SER A 42 -25.55 -3.13 3.75
N ASP A 43 -25.30 -4.39 4.11
CA ASP A 43 -24.19 -5.18 3.56
C ASP A 43 -24.27 -5.41 2.04
N THR A 44 -25.44 -5.21 1.43
CA THR A 44 -25.60 -5.28 -0.04
C THR A 44 -24.73 -4.23 -0.74
N ILE A 45 -24.59 -3.05 -0.15
CA ILE A 45 -23.75 -1.95 -0.65
C ILE A 45 -22.28 -2.31 -0.49
N TRP A 46 -21.87 -2.67 0.73
CA TRP A 46 -20.47 -2.93 1.05
C TRP A 46 -19.93 -4.16 0.33
N GLY A 47 -20.79 -5.10 -0.04
CA GLY A 47 -20.45 -6.19 -0.93
C GLY A 47 -20.04 -5.77 -2.34
N LYS A 48 -20.48 -4.61 -2.85
CA LYS A 48 -20.01 -4.06 -4.14
C LYS A 48 -18.69 -3.31 -4.04
N PHE A 49 -18.36 -2.80 -2.85
CA PHE A 49 -17.09 -2.10 -2.61
C PHE A 49 -15.93 -3.04 -2.28
N LEU A 50 -16.24 -4.26 -1.83
CA LEU A 50 -15.23 -5.31 -1.69
C LEU A 50 -14.83 -5.83 -3.08
N PRO A 51 -13.52 -5.98 -3.35
CA PRO A 51 -13.05 -6.66 -4.55
C PRO A 51 -13.65 -8.07 -4.65
N SER A 52 -13.98 -8.52 -5.86
CA SER A 52 -14.66 -9.82 -6.07
C SER A 52 -13.86 -11.02 -5.57
N ASP A 53 -12.53 -10.94 -5.65
CA ASP A 53 -11.57 -11.95 -5.19
C ASP A 53 -11.12 -11.73 -3.73
N CYS A 54 -11.72 -10.79 -3.00
CA CYS A 54 -11.31 -10.46 -1.63
C CYS A 54 -11.41 -11.67 -0.69
N TYR A 55 -12.47 -12.48 -0.81
CA TYR A 55 -12.63 -13.67 0.02
C TYR A 55 -11.59 -14.76 -0.30
N ASP A 56 -11.18 -14.87 -1.56
CA ASP A 56 -10.12 -15.78 -1.99
C ASP A 56 -8.75 -15.33 -1.47
N ILE A 57 -8.49 -14.04 -1.46
CA ILE A 57 -7.25 -13.49 -0.86
C ILE A 57 -7.22 -13.78 0.64
N ILE A 58 -8.33 -13.57 1.36
CA ILE A 58 -8.40 -13.81 2.82
C ILE A 58 -8.27 -15.31 3.13
N SER A 59 -8.90 -16.19 2.36
CA SER A 59 -8.83 -17.63 2.59
C SER A 59 -7.43 -18.19 2.36
N ASN A 60 -6.70 -17.63 1.38
CA ASN A 60 -5.31 -17.98 1.10
C ASN A 60 -4.29 -17.30 2.05
N ALA A 61 -4.71 -16.30 2.83
CA ALA A 61 -3.87 -15.66 3.84
C ALA A 61 -3.53 -16.65 4.96
N SER A 62 -2.38 -17.32 4.81
CA SER A 62 -1.67 -18.19 5.77
C SER A 62 -2.56 -18.72 6.90
N SER A 63 -3.37 -19.75 6.62
CA SER A 63 -4.02 -20.74 7.51
C SER A 63 -4.15 -20.40 9.02
N SER A 64 -4.47 -19.16 9.36
CA SER A 64 -4.46 -18.67 10.73
C SER A 64 -5.90 -18.48 11.19
N SER A 65 -6.17 -18.78 12.46
CA SER A 65 -7.52 -18.67 13.05
C SER A 65 -8.13 -17.28 12.85
N SER A 66 -7.30 -16.25 12.68
CA SER A 66 -7.68 -14.89 12.30
C SER A 66 -8.41 -14.82 10.96
N SER A 67 -7.91 -15.45 9.90
CA SER A 67 -8.50 -15.38 8.56
C SER A 67 -9.91 -15.98 8.52
N LYS A 68 -10.13 -17.10 9.23
CA LYS A 68 -11.45 -17.72 9.37
C LYS A 68 -12.44 -16.79 10.08
N LEU A 69 -12.01 -16.17 11.17
CA LEU A 69 -12.84 -15.22 11.93
C LEU A 69 -13.24 -13.99 11.11
N LEU A 70 -12.36 -13.48 10.25
CA LEU A 70 -12.67 -12.36 9.36
C LEU A 70 -13.81 -12.69 8.38
N THR A 71 -13.81 -13.91 7.82
CA THR A 71 -14.81 -14.31 6.82
C THR A 71 -16.13 -14.82 7.40
N SER A 72 -16.12 -15.43 8.59
CA SER A 72 -17.32 -16.07 9.15
C SER A 72 -18.05 -15.23 10.19
N SER A 73 -17.37 -14.26 10.83
CA SER A 73 -17.92 -13.53 11.97
C SER A 73 -18.26 -12.07 11.70
N MET A 74 -17.82 -11.49 10.58
CA MET A 74 -17.96 -10.06 10.31
C MET A 74 -18.99 -9.80 9.20
N SER A 75 -19.76 -8.72 9.36
CA SER A 75 -20.56 -8.17 8.25
C SER A 75 -19.65 -7.65 7.14
N LYS A 76 -20.15 -7.52 5.90
CA LYS A 76 -19.35 -6.99 4.78
C LYS A 76 -18.87 -5.58 5.05
N THR A 77 -19.70 -4.77 5.71
CA THR A 77 -19.34 -3.44 6.18
C THR A 77 -18.18 -3.48 7.17
N GLN A 78 -18.26 -4.35 8.17
CA GLN A 78 -17.21 -4.50 9.18
C GLN A 78 -15.92 -5.02 8.56
N LEU A 79 -16.00 -6.00 7.65
CA LEU A 79 -14.86 -6.56 6.94
C LEU A 79 -14.15 -5.49 6.12
N TYR A 80 -14.90 -4.67 5.38
CA TYR A 80 -14.35 -3.55 4.61
C TYR A 80 -13.50 -2.62 5.50
N PHE A 81 -14.08 -2.12 6.60
CA PHE A 81 -13.35 -1.22 7.50
C PHE A 81 -12.21 -1.91 8.24
N HIS A 82 -12.32 -3.21 8.49
CA HIS A 82 -11.22 -3.99 9.06
C HIS A 82 -10.03 -4.01 8.10
N LEU A 83 -10.24 -4.36 6.82
CA LEU A 83 -9.17 -4.41 5.81
C LEU A 83 -8.57 -3.03 5.49
N CYS A 84 -9.31 -1.95 5.71
CA CYS A 84 -8.79 -0.59 5.59
C CYS A 84 -7.80 -0.22 6.71
N LYS A 85 -7.99 -0.77 7.91
CA LYS A 85 -7.23 -0.41 9.11
C LYS A 85 -6.14 -1.43 9.46
N ASN A 86 -6.43 -2.70 9.20
CA ASN A 86 -5.60 -3.83 9.56
C ASN A 86 -5.32 -4.67 8.30
N PRO A 87 -4.30 -4.31 7.51
CA PRO A 87 -3.88 -5.13 6.38
C PRO A 87 -3.51 -6.53 6.85
N ILE A 88 -3.95 -7.54 6.11
CA ILE A 88 -3.65 -8.94 6.41
C ILE A 88 -2.34 -9.34 5.73
N ILE A 89 -1.58 -10.24 6.38
CA ILE A 89 -0.34 -10.75 5.82
C ILE A 89 -0.63 -11.98 4.95
N ILE A 90 -0.11 -11.96 3.73
CA ILE A 90 -0.29 -12.95 2.68
C ILE A 90 1.10 -13.39 2.14
N ASP A 91 1.10 -14.27 1.14
CA ASP A 91 2.30 -14.76 0.46
C ASP A 91 3.39 -15.24 1.42
N ASN A 92 3.03 -16.20 2.28
CA ASN A 92 3.94 -16.77 3.30
C ASN A 92 4.60 -15.74 4.23
N GLY A 93 3.98 -14.59 4.47
CA GLY A 93 4.50 -13.60 5.39
C GLY A 93 5.22 -12.42 4.74
N THR A 94 5.36 -12.40 3.42
CA THR A 94 6.23 -11.44 2.72
C THR A 94 5.47 -10.28 2.09
N MET A 95 4.15 -10.36 1.97
CA MET A 95 3.31 -9.32 1.40
C MET A 95 2.11 -9.05 2.31
N SER A 96 1.62 -7.80 2.33
CA SER A 96 0.37 -7.47 3.04
C SER A 96 -0.68 -6.99 2.05
N PHE A 97 -1.94 -7.32 2.32
CA PHE A 97 -3.11 -6.89 1.55
C PHE A 97 -4.06 -6.06 2.43
N GLY A 98 -4.57 -4.97 1.88
CA GLY A 98 -5.61 -4.15 2.50
C GLY A 98 -6.43 -3.41 1.45
N LEU A 99 -7.31 -2.54 1.91
CA LEU A 99 -8.14 -1.71 1.03
C LEU A 99 -7.87 -0.24 1.26
N ASP A 100 -7.91 0.54 0.17
CA ASP A 100 -8.01 1.98 0.28
C ASP A 100 -9.39 2.35 0.84
N LYS A 101 -9.39 3.18 1.88
CA LYS A 101 -10.61 3.52 2.62
C LYS A 101 -11.61 4.29 1.77
N ALA A 102 -11.13 5.18 0.90
CA ALA A 102 -11.97 6.09 0.14
C ALA A 102 -12.61 5.42 -1.08
N THR A 103 -11.90 4.48 -1.71
CA THR A 103 -12.25 3.90 -3.00
C THR A 103 -12.57 2.41 -2.96
N GLY A 104 -12.16 1.68 -1.92
CA GLY A 104 -12.27 0.23 -1.84
C GLY A 104 -11.31 -0.53 -2.75
N LYS A 105 -10.41 0.18 -3.42
CA LYS A 105 -9.40 -0.40 -4.31
C LYS A 105 -8.32 -1.10 -3.49
N LYS A 106 -7.71 -2.13 -4.06
CA LYS A 106 -6.72 -2.96 -3.37
C LYS A 106 -5.44 -2.19 -3.10
N CYS A 107 -4.89 -2.36 -1.90
CA CYS A 107 -3.57 -1.88 -1.50
C CYS A 107 -2.69 -3.09 -1.18
N TYR A 108 -1.44 -3.05 -1.63
CA TYR A 108 -0.45 -4.09 -1.33
C TYR A 108 0.82 -3.47 -0.77
N MET A 109 1.47 -4.16 0.15
CA MET A 109 2.83 -3.81 0.56
C MET A 109 3.72 -5.03 0.41
N LEU A 110 4.80 -4.89 -0.36
CA LEU A 110 5.86 -5.88 -0.48
C LEU A 110 6.81 -5.70 0.70
N GLY A 111 6.84 -6.63 1.65
CA GLY A 111 7.81 -6.61 2.75
C GLY A 111 9.23 -6.83 2.25
N ALA A 112 10.23 -6.46 3.04
CA ALA A 112 11.64 -6.54 2.66
C ALA A 112 12.08 -7.94 2.18
N ARG A 113 11.45 -9.00 2.69
CA ARG A 113 11.67 -10.39 2.26
C ARG A 113 11.18 -10.70 0.83
N GLN A 114 10.23 -9.92 0.32
CA GLN A 114 9.74 -10.02 -1.06
C GLN A 114 10.58 -9.20 -2.06
N LEU A 115 11.47 -8.34 -1.55
CA LEU A 115 12.26 -7.45 -2.40
C LEU A 115 13.53 -8.16 -2.92
N SER A 116 13.91 -7.83 -4.15
CA SER A 116 15.25 -8.10 -4.67
C SER A 116 16.20 -7.02 -4.17
N ILE A 117 17.01 -7.35 -3.18
CA ILE A 117 17.99 -6.44 -2.59
C ILE A 117 19.39 -7.00 -2.86
N ALA A 118 20.25 -6.19 -3.47
CA ALA A 118 21.62 -6.60 -3.77
C ALA A 118 22.37 -7.04 -2.49
N TRP A 119 22.90 -8.27 -2.55
CA TRP A 119 23.60 -8.96 -1.45
C TRP A 119 22.85 -9.10 -0.12
N ALA A 120 21.52 -9.09 -0.14
CA ALA A 120 20.72 -9.22 1.08
C ALA A 120 20.95 -10.53 1.86
N ASN A 121 21.43 -11.56 1.18
CA ASN A 121 21.81 -12.84 1.77
C ASN A 121 23.26 -12.86 2.29
N THR A 122 23.99 -11.75 2.23
CA THR A 122 25.36 -11.62 2.74
C THR A 122 25.36 -10.87 4.07
N PRO A 123 25.53 -11.56 5.22
CA PRO A 123 25.43 -10.96 6.55
C PRO A 123 26.44 -9.84 6.84
N ARG A 124 27.47 -9.70 6.01
CA ARG A 124 28.42 -8.58 6.06
C ARG A 124 27.74 -7.25 5.70
N TYR A 125 26.84 -7.28 4.73
CA TYR A 125 26.23 -6.08 4.15
C TYR A 125 24.82 -5.81 4.68
N TRP A 126 24.08 -6.86 5.03
CA TRP A 126 22.70 -6.75 5.52
C TRP A 126 22.48 -7.54 6.80
N ARG A 127 21.53 -7.08 7.61
CA ARG A 127 21.01 -7.76 8.79
C ARG A 127 19.50 -7.82 8.72
N TRP A 128 18.96 -9.02 8.82
CA TRP A 128 17.54 -9.24 9.04
C TRP A 128 17.25 -9.12 10.54
N LYS A 129 16.24 -8.33 10.90
CA LYS A 129 15.87 -8.10 12.30
C LYS A 129 14.38 -7.91 12.45
N ARG A 130 13.90 -8.12 13.68
CA ARG A 130 12.54 -7.73 14.07
C ARG A 130 12.53 -6.27 14.51
N VAL A 131 11.47 -5.57 14.14
CA VAL A 131 11.17 -4.21 14.57
C VAL A 131 9.71 -4.21 15.04
N PRO A 132 9.42 -3.90 16.31
CA PRO A 132 8.05 -4.01 16.86
C PRO A 132 6.99 -3.22 16.08
N GLU A 133 7.39 -2.12 15.45
CA GLU A 133 6.52 -1.25 14.65
C GLU A 133 6.34 -1.74 13.21
N SER A 134 7.02 -2.81 12.79
CA SER A 134 6.89 -3.41 11.46
C SER A 134 5.67 -4.31 11.40
N ARG A 135 4.93 -4.25 10.29
CA ARG A 135 3.85 -5.23 10.03
C ARG A 135 4.40 -6.61 9.64
N PHE A 136 5.64 -6.67 9.16
CA PHE A 136 6.33 -7.90 8.77
C PHE A 136 7.21 -8.42 9.90
N SER A 137 7.39 -9.74 9.93
CA SER A 137 8.20 -10.43 10.95
C SER A 137 9.67 -10.01 10.93
N GLU A 138 10.20 -9.64 9.76
CA GLU A 138 11.56 -9.20 9.56
C GLU A 138 11.65 -8.02 8.59
N VAL A 139 12.59 -7.13 8.88
CA VAL A 139 12.98 -5.99 8.03
C VAL A 139 14.46 -6.10 7.68
N ALA A 140 14.88 -5.43 6.60
CA ALA A 140 16.28 -5.44 6.15
C ALA A 140 17.01 -4.19 6.63
N GLU A 141 18.03 -4.35 7.47
CA GLU A 141 18.92 -3.27 7.89
C GLU A 141 20.25 -3.36 7.13
N LEU A 142 20.59 -2.27 6.46
CA LEU A 142 21.84 -2.08 5.75
C LEU A 142 22.97 -1.83 6.75
N LYS A 143 23.94 -2.73 6.80
CA LYS A 143 25.16 -2.57 7.60
C LYS A 143 26.15 -1.65 6.92
N GLU A 144 26.51 -1.96 5.67
CA GLU A 144 27.52 -1.23 4.91
C GLU A 144 27.53 -1.69 3.45
N VAL A 145 27.39 -0.77 2.50
CA VAL A 145 27.62 -1.02 1.05
C VAL A 145 28.18 0.23 0.38
N TRP A 146 28.74 0.09 -0.82
CA TRP A 146 29.17 1.21 -1.64
C TRP A 146 28.09 1.65 -2.62
N TRP A 147 27.39 0.70 -3.23
CA TRP A 147 26.21 0.93 -4.06
C TRP A 147 25.00 0.18 -3.52
N LEU A 148 23.80 0.61 -3.93
CA LEU A 148 22.52 0.11 -3.45
C LEU A 148 21.60 -0.18 -4.65
N ASP A 149 21.00 -1.37 -4.69
CA ASP A 149 19.93 -1.71 -5.64
C ASP A 149 18.85 -2.50 -4.89
N VAL A 150 17.66 -1.92 -4.83
CA VAL A 150 16.48 -2.47 -4.19
C VAL A 150 15.34 -2.44 -5.19
N LYS A 151 14.72 -3.58 -5.47
CA LYS A 151 13.59 -3.70 -6.40
C LYS A 151 12.46 -4.48 -5.76
N GLY A 152 11.25 -3.96 -5.89
CA GLY A 152 10.01 -4.71 -5.67
C GLY A 152 9.29 -4.88 -6.99
N THR A 153 8.72 -6.06 -7.22
CA THR A 153 7.94 -6.33 -8.43
C THR A 153 6.59 -6.90 -8.02
N ILE A 154 5.53 -6.36 -8.61
CA ILE A 154 4.15 -6.80 -8.38
C ILE A 154 3.49 -7.12 -9.71
N GLU A 155 2.66 -8.16 -9.74
CA GLU A 155 1.87 -8.48 -10.92
C GLU A 155 0.70 -7.52 -11.04
N THR A 156 0.47 -6.95 -12.22
CA THR A 156 -0.58 -5.93 -12.41
C THR A 156 -1.98 -6.54 -12.34
N LYS A 157 -2.10 -7.83 -12.68
CA LYS A 157 -3.36 -8.60 -12.61
C LYS A 157 -3.98 -8.71 -11.22
N ILE A 158 -3.17 -8.59 -10.14
CA ILE A 158 -3.70 -8.64 -8.78
C ILE A 158 -4.17 -7.27 -8.28
N LEU A 159 -3.77 -6.19 -8.96
CA LEU A 159 -4.17 -4.83 -8.65
C LEU A 159 -5.59 -4.55 -9.14
N SER A 160 -6.20 -3.47 -8.64
CA SER A 160 -7.49 -3.03 -9.15
C SER A 160 -7.35 -2.38 -10.53
N PRO A 161 -8.21 -2.72 -11.51
CA PRO A 161 -8.16 -2.10 -12.84
C PRO A 161 -8.63 -0.63 -12.79
N ASN A 162 -8.35 0.09 -13.88
CA ASN A 162 -8.62 1.51 -14.07
C ASN A 162 -8.18 2.36 -12.86
N THR A 163 -6.98 2.11 -12.35
CA THR A 163 -6.48 2.73 -11.11
C THR A 163 -5.06 3.22 -11.30
N THR A 164 -4.81 4.49 -10.99
CA THR A 164 -3.42 4.99 -10.86
C THR A 164 -2.88 4.58 -9.51
N TYR A 165 -1.79 3.83 -9.49
CA TYR A 165 -1.09 3.42 -8.28
C TYR A 165 0.13 4.28 -8.04
N VAL A 166 0.45 4.50 -6.77
CA VAL A 166 1.69 5.13 -6.33
C VAL A 166 2.45 4.15 -5.45
N ALA A 167 3.72 3.95 -5.77
CA ALA A 167 4.63 3.13 -4.97
C ALA A 167 5.45 4.00 -4.03
N TYR A 168 5.54 3.60 -2.76
CA TYR A 168 6.31 4.27 -1.73
C TYR A 168 7.29 3.29 -1.10
N LEU A 169 8.57 3.66 -1.01
CA LEU A 169 9.50 2.94 -0.14
C LEU A 169 9.19 3.34 1.31
N VAL A 170 9.00 2.35 2.18
CA VAL A 170 8.79 2.55 3.62
C VAL A 170 10.05 2.11 4.36
N TYR A 171 10.65 3.05 5.09
CA TYR A 171 11.98 2.88 5.66
C TYR A 171 12.18 3.68 6.96
N LYS A 172 13.24 3.32 7.69
CA LYS A 172 13.75 4.03 8.87
C LYS A 172 15.26 4.17 8.71
N PHE A 173 15.85 4.98 9.57
CA PHE A 173 17.28 4.98 9.76
C PHE A 173 17.66 4.51 11.15
N SER A 174 18.76 3.76 11.24
CA SER A 174 19.45 3.51 12.50
C SER A 174 20.14 4.80 12.98
N SER A 175 20.52 4.81 14.26
CA SER A 175 21.31 5.92 14.85
C SER A 175 22.69 6.08 14.21
N SER A 176 23.20 5.04 13.54
CA SER A 176 24.52 5.03 12.90
C SER A 176 24.47 5.25 11.39
N ARG A 177 23.37 5.83 10.87
CA ARG A 177 23.18 6.13 9.44
C ARG A 177 24.28 7.01 8.87
N TYR A 178 24.61 6.80 7.60
CA TYR A 178 25.61 7.60 6.89
C TYR A 178 25.50 7.40 5.38
N GLY A 179 25.84 8.45 4.62
CA GLY A 179 26.01 8.43 3.17
C GLY A 179 24.81 8.91 2.38
N PHE A 180 23.60 8.78 2.93
CA PHE A 180 22.33 9.16 2.30
C PHE A 180 22.08 10.67 2.25
N GLU A 181 22.84 11.43 3.05
CA GLU A 181 22.91 12.90 3.02
C GLU A 181 23.91 13.42 1.98
N LYS A 182 24.81 12.57 1.49
CA LYS A 182 25.93 12.93 0.60
C LYS A 182 25.67 12.61 -0.86
N LYS A 183 24.94 11.51 -1.12
CA LYS A 183 24.62 11.06 -2.47
C LYS A 183 23.13 10.85 -2.62
N PRO A 184 22.53 11.36 -3.71
CA PRO A 184 21.14 11.09 -3.98
C PRO A 184 20.98 9.67 -4.53
N VAL A 185 19.77 9.16 -4.39
CA VAL A 185 19.31 7.88 -4.94
C VAL A 185 18.39 8.15 -6.12
N ASP A 186 18.43 7.24 -7.09
CA ASP A 186 17.52 7.18 -8.22
C ASP A 186 16.31 6.31 -7.84
N LEU A 187 15.13 6.90 -7.92
CA LEU A 187 13.84 6.28 -7.69
C LEU A 187 13.13 6.09 -9.02
N HIS A 188 12.56 4.92 -9.24
CA HIS A 188 11.98 4.58 -10.54
C HIS A 188 10.84 3.59 -10.41
N VAL A 189 9.85 3.72 -11.29
CA VAL A 189 8.81 2.73 -11.52
C VAL A 189 8.69 2.52 -13.02
N GLU A 190 8.65 1.24 -13.42
CA GLU A 190 8.47 0.78 -14.80
C GLU A 190 7.32 -0.21 -14.85
N LEU A 191 6.51 -0.10 -15.90
CA LEU A 191 5.34 -0.91 -16.16
C LEU A 191 5.57 -1.75 -17.43
N GLY A 192 5.56 -3.07 -17.28
CA GLY A 192 5.91 -3.98 -18.37
C GLY A 192 7.41 -3.93 -18.73
N GLU A 193 7.77 -4.48 -19.89
CA GLU A 193 9.18 -4.64 -20.31
C GLU A 193 9.71 -3.51 -21.21
N SER A 194 8.86 -2.55 -21.58
CA SER A 194 9.19 -1.52 -22.60
C SER A 194 8.90 -0.09 -22.14
N ASP A 195 8.38 0.11 -20.93
CA ASP A 195 8.20 1.44 -20.36
C ASP A 195 9.52 1.90 -19.73
N ALA A 196 10.14 2.93 -20.30
CA ALA A 196 11.35 3.51 -19.73
C ALA A 196 11.13 4.10 -18.33
N GLY A 197 9.86 4.30 -17.92
CA GLY A 197 9.49 4.85 -16.62
C GLY A 197 10.06 6.26 -16.41
N ARG A 198 9.76 6.86 -15.26
CA ARG A 198 10.34 8.14 -14.87
C ARG A 198 11.30 7.94 -13.71
N THR A 199 12.54 8.38 -13.90
CA THR A 199 13.54 8.39 -12.83
C THR A 199 13.51 9.73 -12.10
N PHE A 200 13.45 9.68 -10.77
CA PHE A 200 13.58 10.82 -9.88
C PHE A 200 14.84 10.67 -9.04
N ARG A 201 15.61 11.74 -8.88
CA ARG A 201 16.83 11.73 -8.07
C ARG A 201 16.63 12.58 -6.83
N ILE A 202 16.75 11.98 -5.65
CA ILE A 202 16.53 12.66 -4.36
C ILE A 202 17.55 12.26 -3.30
N PHE A 203 17.67 13.04 -2.24
CA PHE A 203 18.39 12.62 -1.03
C PHE A 203 17.42 11.93 -0.06
N LEU A 204 17.78 10.76 0.48
CA LEU A 204 16.94 10.06 1.47
C LEU A 204 17.09 10.62 2.89
N ASP A 205 18.22 11.27 3.19
CA ASP A 205 18.48 11.97 4.45
C ASP A 205 18.98 13.40 4.16
N PRO A 206 18.13 14.28 3.59
CA PRO A 206 18.56 15.61 3.16
C PRO A 206 18.99 16.48 4.35
N SER A 207 20.07 17.24 4.17
CA SER A 207 20.42 18.33 5.09
C SER A 207 19.35 19.43 5.09
N ALA A 208 19.30 20.28 6.12
CA ALA A 208 18.25 21.29 6.32
C ALA A 208 18.01 22.23 5.11
N ASN A 209 18.99 22.38 4.21
CA ASN A 209 18.90 23.25 3.02
C ASN A 209 18.44 22.52 1.75
N ILE A 210 18.20 21.21 1.81
CA ILE A 210 17.77 20.39 0.68
C ILE A 210 16.28 20.04 0.87
N PRO A 211 15.44 20.12 -0.18
CA PRO A 211 14.04 19.74 -0.08
C PRO A 211 13.86 18.30 0.44
N GLN A 212 13.02 18.13 1.45
CA GLN A 212 12.66 16.83 1.99
C GLN A 212 11.50 16.24 1.20
N PHE A 213 11.75 15.09 0.55
CA PHE A 213 10.73 14.35 -0.21
C PHE A 213 10.13 13.18 0.57
N SER A 214 10.73 12.84 1.71
CA SER A 214 10.25 11.81 2.62
C SER A 214 9.23 12.39 3.60
N ARG A 215 8.21 11.61 3.97
CA ARG A 215 7.23 11.98 5.00
C ARG A 215 7.25 10.95 6.14
N GLU A 216 7.16 11.43 7.37
CA GLU A 216 6.93 10.55 8.53
C GLU A 216 5.45 10.11 8.58
N ARG A 217 5.25 8.81 8.79
CA ARG A 217 3.95 8.14 8.92
C ARG A 217 3.53 8.09 10.39
N GLU A 218 2.25 7.86 10.63
CA GLU A 218 1.70 7.73 11.99
C GLU A 218 2.28 6.52 12.77
N ASP A 219 2.79 5.52 12.05
CA ASP A 219 3.47 4.33 12.60
C ASP A 219 4.98 4.59 12.90
N GLY A 220 5.44 5.83 12.73
CA GLY A 220 6.82 6.26 12.95
C GLY A 220 7.80 5.83 11.85
N TRP A 221 7.34 5.21 10.77
CA TRP A 221 8.17 4.96 9.59
C TRP A 221 8.24 6.19 8.68
N MET A 222 9.32 6.31 7.92
CA MET A 222 9.40 7.27 6.82
C MET A 222 8.89 6.60 5.55
N GLU A 223 8.28 7.39 4.67
CA GLU A 223 7.98 6.96 3.31
C GLU A 223 8.46 7.97 2.26
N VAL A 224 8.84 7.47 1.10
CA VAL A 224 9.17 8.31 -0.06
C VAL A 224 8.63 7.72 -1.34
N LYS A 225 8.08 8.58 -2.22
CA LYS A 225 7.48 8.16 -3.48
C LYS A 225 8.55 7.65 -4.44
N LEU A 226 8.40 6.39 -4.88
CA LEU A 226 9.24 5.80 -5.92
C LEU A 226 8.78 6.19 -7.32
N GLY A 227 7.47 6.28 -7.52
CA GLY A 227 6.85 6.61 -8.80
C GLY A 227 5.36 6.29 -8.79
N GLU A 228 4.73 6.48 -9.95
CA GLU A 228 3.33 6.14 -10.17
C GLU A 228 3.15 5.48 -11.54
N PHE A 229 2.13 4.64 -11.65
CA PHE A 229 1.78 3.94 -12.88
C PHE A 229 0.27 3.73 -12.95
N PHE A 230 -0.27 3.63 -14.16
CA PHE A 230 -1.70 3.37 -14.37
C PHE A 230 -1.91 1.89 -14.68
N ASN A 231 -2.80 1.24 -13.95
CA ASN A 231 -3.21 -0.13 -14.22
C ASN A 231 -4.58 -0.10 -14.90
N GLU A 232 -4.62 -0.34 -16.21
CA GLU A 232 -5.86 -0.31 -16.99
C GLU A 232 -6.67 -1.60 -16.79
N HIS A 233 -6.10 -2.74 -17.19
CA HIS A 233 -6.77 -4.04 -17.14
C HIS A 233 -5.99 -5.13 -16.40
N GLY A 234 -4.80 -4.83 -15.88
CA GLY A 234 -3.94 -5.82 -15.23
C GLY A 234 -3.24 -6.77 -16.21
N ASP A 235 -3.16 -6.39 -17.48
CA ASP A 235 -2.53 -7.11 -18.58
C ASP A 235 -1.12 -6.59 -18.94
N ASP A 236 -0.69 -5.49 -18.33
CA ASP A 236 0.68 -4.93 -18.44
C ASP A 236 1.79 -5.84 -17.85
N GLY A 237 1.44 -7.04 -17.38
CA GLY A 237 2.35 -8.01 -16.79
C GLY A 237 2.77 -7.66 -15.36
N LYS A 238 3.82 -6.84 -15.22
CA LYS A 238 4.46 -6.54 -13.93
C LYS A 238 4.82 -5.07 -13.82
N ALA A 239 4.63 -4.51 -12.63
CA ALA A 239 5.16 -3.20 -12.26
C ALA A 239 6.39 -3.41 -11.37
N THR A 240 7.53 -2.84 -11.77
CA THR A 240 8.78 -2.90 -11.00
C THR A 240 9.09 -1.53 -10.43
N CYS A 241 9.17 -1.47 -9.10
CA CYS A 241 9.53 -0.27 -8.34
C CYS A 241 10.97 -0.44 -7.85
N SER A 242 11.82 0.57 -8.02
CA SER A 242 13.21 0.47 -7.62
C SER A 242 13.78 1.73 -6.97
N LEU A 243 14.74 1.48 -6.08
CA LEU A 243 15.62 2.46 -5.47
C LEU A 243 17.05 2.04 -5.76
N ARG A 244 17.79 2.88 -6.49
CA ARG A 244 19.15 2.59 -6.94
C ARG A 244 20.11 3.71 -6.64
N GLU A 245 21.32 3.35 -6.30
CA GLU A 245 22.46 4.25 -6.31
C GLU A 245 23.68 3.41 -6.70
N VAL A 246 24.37 3.81 -7.76
CA VAL A 246 25.40 2.98 -8.42
C VAL A 246 26.81 3.57 -8.26
N ASP A 247 26.97 4.63 -7.47
CA ASP A 247 28.26 5.26 -7.22
C ASP A 247 28.99 4.50 -6.11
N ASN A 248 30.16 3.95 -6.46
CA ASN A 248 30.95 3.11 -5.58
C ASN A 248 31.94 3.88 -4.68
N TYR A 249 31.88 5.21 -4.64
CA TYR A 249 32.81 6.05 -3.88
C TYR A 249 32.26 6.49 -2.51
N THR A 250 30.96 6.34 -2.26
CA THR A 250 30.34 6.78 -1.00
C THR A 250 29.73 5.61 -0.25
N LEU A 251 30.34 5.27 0.89
CA LEU A 251 29.83 4.29 1.82
C LEU A 251 28.41 4.64 2.31
N LYS A 252 27.53 3.65 2.40
CA LYS A 252 26.16 3.77 2.90
C LYS A 252 25.88 2.76 3.99
N LYS A 253 25.24 3.21 5.06
CA LYS A 253 24.83 2.35 6.18
C LYS A 253 23.62 2.90 6.91
N GLY A 254 22.98 2.01 7.67
CA GLY A 254 21.91 2.35 8.60
C GLY A 254 20.53 2.52 7.99
N LEU A 255 20.34 2.25 6.70
CA LEU A 255 19.00 2.18 6.10
C LEU A 255 18.26 0.92 6.58
N ILE A 256 17.06 1.07 7.11
CA ILE A 256 16.19 -0.03 7.53
C ILE A 256 14.97 -0.02 6.62
N ILE A 257 14.79 -1.06 5.81
CA ILE A 257 13.69 -1.17 4.84
C ILE A 257 12.62 -2.07 5.43
N GLU A 258 11.41 -1.53 5.58
CA GLU A 258 10.23 -2.35 5.87
C GLU A 258 9.71 -2.99 4.58
N GLY A 259 9.58 -2.21 3.51
CA GLY A 259 9.00 -2.67 2.26
C GLY A 259 8.66 -1.57 1.27
N ILE A 260 7.90 -1.94 0.24
CA ILE A 260 7.33 -1.02 -0.77
C ILE A 260 5.80 -1.08 -0.68
N ASP A 261 5.18 0.03 -0.31
CA ASP A 261 3.73 0.22 -0.17
C ASP A 261 3.15 0.74 -1.50
N ILE A 262 2.23 -0.02 -2.09
CA ILE A 262 1.64 0.20 -3.41
C ILE A 262 0.15 0.40 -3.20
N ARG A 263 -0.29 1.66 -3.32
CA ARG A 263 -1.66 2.07 -3.03
C ARG A 263 -2.23 2.97 -4.13
N PRO A 264 -3.56 2.98 -4.31
CA PRO A 264 -4.22 3.92 -5.21
C PRO A 264 -3.80 5.37 -4.93
N LYS A 265 -3.65 6.16 -5.98
CA LYS A 265 -3.46 7.60 -5.88
C LYS A 265 -4.74 8.24 -5.39
N ASP A 266 -4.64 9.07 -4.35
CA ASP A 266 -5.75 9.91 -3.91
C ASP A 266 -6.24 10.75 -5.09
N SER A 267 -7.47 10.52 -5.53
CA SER A 267 -8.20 11.45 -6.40
C SER A 267 -8.75 12.57 -5.53
N ARG A 268 -7.88 13.52 -5.17
CA ARG A 268 -8.30 14.81 -4.61
C ARG A 268 -8.59 15.81 -5.72
#